data_AF-A0A958KX44-F1
#
_entry.id   AF-A0A958KX44-F1
#
_cell.length_a   1.000
_cell.length_b   1.000
_cell.length_c   1.000
_cell.angle_alpha   90.00
_cell.angle_beta   90.00
_cell.angle_gamma   90.00
#
_symmetry.space_group_name_H-M   'P 1'
#
loop_
_entity.id
_entity.type
_entity.pdbx_description
1 polymer ?
#
loop_
_entity_poly.entity_id
_entity_poly.type
_entity_poly.pdbx_seq_one_letter_code
_entity_poly.pdbx_strand_id
1 'polypeptide(L)'
;METSESSLGKKLSVLAKLKGLTQEEIAKACAMSRISVNRFFRSHTEIRASDLGSLLGTLGINLEQQIDKAIERQMNGKGDAEDPAINQLAIGT
;
A
#
# COMPACT_ATOMS: atom_id res chain seq x y z
N MET A 1 0.17 -11.00 24.23
CA MET A 1 0.82 -9.78 23.72
C MET A 1 0.71 -9.86 22.21
N GLU A 2 -0.32 -9.27 21.62
CA GLU A 2 -0.52 -9.32 20.16
C GLU A 2 0.60 -8.53 19.51
N THR A 3 1.44 -9.20 18.72
CA THR A 3 2.38 -8.61 17.79
C THR A 3 1.60 -7.62 16.93
N SER A 4 1.79 -6.32 17.18
CA SER A 4 1.11 -5.23 16.49
C SER A 4 1.64 -5.11 15.06
N GLU A 5 1.38 -6.13 14.23
CA GLU A 5 1.55 -6.00 12.80
C GLU A 5 0.56 -4.95 12.32
N SER A 6 1.09 -3.82 11.89
CA SER A 6 0.30 -2.79 11.24
C SER A 6 -0.42 -3.41 10.03
N SER A 7 -1.73 -3.64 10.18
CA SER A 7 -2.58 -4.17 9.10
C SER A 7 -2.44 -3.32 7.83
N LEU A 8 -2.67 -3.91 6.66
CA LEU A 8 -2.65 -3.20 5.39
C LEU A 8 -3.49 -1.90 5.42
N GLY A 9 -4.71 -1.93 5.96
CA GLY A 9 -5.57 -0.75 6.06
C GLY A 9 -4.93 0.41 6.83
N LYS A 10 -4.25 0.13 7.95
CA LYS A 10 -3.51 1.15 8.71
C LYS A 10 -2.34 1.73 7.93
N LYS A 11 -1.57 0.89 7.21
CA LYS A 11 -0.46 1.34 6.35
C LYS A 11 -0.97 2.25 5.22
N LEU A 12 -2.04 1.85 4.55
CA LEU A 12 -2.66 2.65 3.49
C LEU A 12 -3.27 3.95 4.01
N SER A 13 -3.80 3.96 5.24
CA SER A 13 -4.27 5.18 5.89
C SER A 13 -3.16 6.19 6.14
N VAL A 14 -1.96 5.73 6.52
CA VAL A 14 -0.80 6.61 6.69
C VAL A 14 -0.37 7.17 5.34
N LEU A 15 -0.26 6.33 4.32
CA LEU A 15 0.11 6.75 2.97
C LEU A 15 -0.88 7.79 2.39
N ALA A 16 -2.18 7.57 2.58
CA ALA A 16 -3.21 8.52 2.18
C ALA A 16 -3.01 9.92 2.80
N LYS A 17 -2.70 9.96 4.11
CA LYS A 17 -2.41 11.22 4.82
C LYS A 17 -1.16 11.91 4.30
N LEU A 18 -0.09 11.16 4.04
CA LEU A 18 1.15 11.69 3.48
C LEU A 18 0.96 12.27 2.07
N LYS A 19 -0.02 11.75 1.32
CA LYS A 19 -0.42 12.27 0.01
C LYS A 19 -1.45 13.41 0.06
N GLY A 20 -1.87 13.83 1.25
CA GLY A 20 -2.86 14.89 1.40
C GLY A 20 -4.28 14.50 0.98
N LEU A 21 -4.58 13.21 0.84
CA LEU A 21 -5.89 12.72 0.42
C LEU A 21 -6.83 12.54 1.61
N THR A 22 -8.06 13.05 1.47
CA THR A 22 -9.14 12.87 2.42
C THR A 22 -9.85 11.52 2.21
N GLN A 23 -10.53 11.03 3.27
CA GLN A 23 -11.37 9.83 3.13
C GLN A 23 -12.53 10.04 2.15
N GLU A 24 -12.98 11.28 1.95
CA GLU A 24 -14.05 11.63 1.03
C GLU A 24 -13.61 11.52 -0.44
N GLU A 25 -12.41 12.01 -0.76
CA GLU A 25 -11.82 11.87 -2.10
C GLU A 25 -11.55 10.40 -2.44
N ILE A 26 -11.04 9.63 -1.48
CA ILE A 26 -10.80 8.19 -1.65
C ILE A 26 -12.12 7.44 -1.84
N ALA A 27 -13.14 7.75 -1.05
CA ALA A 27 -14.47 7.17 -1.17
C ALA A 27 -15.06 7.37 -2.58
N LYS A 28 -14.95 8.59 -3.12
CA LYS A 28 -15.39 8.92 -4.48
C LYS A 28 -14.60 8.15 -5.54
N ALA A 29 -13.27 8.11 -5.42
CA ALA A 29 -12.41 7.44 -6.38
C ALA A 29 -12.62 5.91 -6.42
N CYS A 30 -12.97 5.32 -5.27
CA CYS A 30 -13.15 3.87 -5.14
C CYS A 30 -14.63 3.45 -5.15
N ALA A 31 -15.56 4.35 -5.49
CA ALA A 31 -17.00 4.11 -5.50
C ALA A 31 -17.54 3.42 -4.23
N MET A 32 -17.03 3.82 -3.05
CA MET A 32 -17.40 3.26 -1.76
C MET A 32 -17.84 4.32 -0.76
N SER A 33 -18.53 3.91 0.30
CA SER A 33 -18.90 4.86 1.35
C SER A 33 -17.66 5.30 2.15
N ARG A 34 -17.64 6.57 2.58
CA ARG A 34 -16.62 7.08 3.51
C ARG A 34 -16.52 6.25 4.80
N ILE A 35 -17.64 5.69 5.25
CA ILE A 35 -17.69 4.80 6.43
C ILE A 35 -16.90 3.51 6.17
N SER A 36 -17.05 2.92 4.98
CA SER A 36 -16.29 1.74 4.56
C SER A 36 -14.79 2.02 4.50
N VAL A 37 -14.38 3.15 3.92
CA VAL A 37 -12.97 3.60 3.93
C VAL A 37 -12.45 3.69 5.37
N ASN A 38 -13.20 4.35 6.24
CA ASN A 38 -12.81 4.55 7.64
C ASN A 38 -12.64 3.21 8.39
N ARG A 39 -13.61 2.30 8.25
CA ARG A 39 -13.56 0.98 8.89
C ARG A 39 -12.39 0.16 8.38
N PHE A 40 -12.13 0.15 7.07
CA PHE A 40 -10.97 -0.51 6.49
C PHE A 40 -9.65 0.08 7.00
N PHE A 41 -9.50 1.40 7.01
CA PHE A 41 -8.30 2.09 7.51
C PHE A 41 -8.01 1.82 8.99
N ARG A 42 -9.05 1.49 9.76
CA ARG A 42 -8.96 1.10 11.18
C ARG A 42 -8.89 -0.41 11.40
N SER A 43 -8.77 -1.21 10.35
CA SER A 43 -8.71 -2.67 10.41
C SER A 43 -9.99 -3.33 10.95
N HIS A 44 -11.14 -2.66 10.85
CA HIS A 44 -12.43 -3.20 11.33
C HIS A 44 -13.16 -4.02 10.27
N THR A 45 -12.82 -3.85 8.99
CA THR A 45 -13.45 -4.57 7.87
C THR A 45 -12.43 -4.80 6.76
N GLU A 46 -12.66 -5.83 5.96
CA GLU A 46 -11.99 -6.03 4.68
C GLU A 46 -12.69 -5.23 3.56
N ILE A 47 -12.03 -5.10 2.41
CA ILE A 47 -12.61 -4.53 1.18
C ILE A 47 -12.44 -5.53 0.04
N ARG A 48 -13.22 -5.38 -1.04
CA ARG A 48 -13.11 -6.26 -2.21
C ARG A 48 -11.78 -6.01 -2.94
N ALA A 49 -11.29 -7.03 -3.64
CA ALA A 49 -10.06 -6.91 -4.42
C ALA A 49 -10.14 -5.80 -5.49
N SER A 50 -11.29 -5.64 -6.14
CA SER A 50 -11.55 -4.53 -7.09
C SER A 50 -11.34 -3.17 -6.44
N ASP A 51 -11.89 -3.00 -5.25
CA ASP A 51 -11.86 -1.74 -4.50
C ASP A 51 -10.45 -1.44 -3.98
N LEU A 52 -9.72 -2.49 -3.60
CA LEU A 52 -8.30 -2.40 -3.24
C LEU A 52 -7.47 -1.93 -4.44
N GLY A 53 -7.71 -2.46 -5.64
CA GLY A 53 -7.06 -2.00 -6.87
C GLY A 53 -7.27 -0.51 -7.13
N SER A 54 -8.52 -0.04 -7.05
CA SER A 54 -8.86 1.38 -7.20
C SER A 54 -8.21 2.26 -6.12
N LEU A 55 -8.18 1.79 -4.87
CA LEU A 55 -7.53 2.49 -3.76
C LEU A 55 -6.03 2.62 -3.99
N LEU A 56 -5.36 1.53 -4.36
CA LEU A 56 -3.92 1.54 -4.66
C LEU A 56 -3.63 2.49 -5.83
N GLY A 57 -4.43 2.45 -6.90
CA GLY A 57 -4.32 3.38 -8.02
C GLY A 57 -4.47 4.84 -7.60
N THR A 58 -5.45 5.15 -6.75
CA THR A 58 -5.65 6.50 -6.17
C THR A 58 -4.44 6.95 -5.34
N LEU A 59 -3.77 6.00 -4.68
CA LEU A 59 -2.53 6.24 -3.94
C LEU A 59 -1.28 6.25 -4.84
N GLY A 60 -1.43 6.12 -6.16
CA GLY A 60 -0.34 6.10 -7.13
C GLY A 60 0.45 4.80 -7.16
N ILE A 61 -0.14 3.70 -6.69
CA ILE A 61 0.43 2.35 -6.74
C ILE A 61 -0.29 1.58 -7.85
N ASN A 62 0.42 1.31 -8.94
CA ASN A 62 -0.08 0.42 -9.98
C ASN A 62 0.22 -1.03 -9.60
N LEU A 63 -0.78 -1.77 -9.11
CA LEU A 63 -0.62 -3.13 -8.64
C LEU A 63 -0.22 -4.10 -9.76
N GLU A 64 -0.76 -3.95 -10.96
CA GLU A 64 -0.44 -4.79 -12.12
C GLU A 64 1.05 -4.68 -12.47
N GLN A 65 1.56 -3.45 -12.58
CA GLN A 65 2.99 -3.22 -12.83
C GLN A 65 3.91 -3.79 -11.74
N GLN A 66 3.46 -3.77 -10.48
CA GLN A 66 4.25 -4.36 -9.38
C GLN A 66 4.29 -5.89 -9.47
N ILE A 67 3.18 -6.51 -9.88
CA ILE A 67 3.08 -7.95 -10.10
C ILE A 67 3.93 -8.36 -11.31
N ASP A 68 3.84 -7.64 -12.43
CA ASP A 68 4.63 -7.91 -13.64
C ASP A 68 6.13 -7.88 -13.33
N LYS A 69 6.61 -6.84 -12.63
CA LYS A 69 8.00 -6.75 -12.16
C LYS A 69 8.39 -7.90 -11.24
N ALA A 70 7.48 -8.35 -10.37
CA ALA A 70 7.75 -9.48 -9.49
C ALA A 70 7.88 -10.79 -10.30
N ILE A 71 7.03 -11.00 -11.31
CA ILE A 71 7.09 -12.14 -12.22
C ILE A 71 8.40 -12.12 -13.02
N GLU A 72 8.76 -10.98 -13.62
CA GLU A 72 10.01 -10.82 -14.37
C GLU A 72 11.24 -11.15 -13.51
N ARG A 73 11.27 -10.69 -12.25
CA ARG A 73 12.36 -11.02 -11.30
C ARG A 73 12.48 -12.52 -11.04
N GLN A 74 11.36 -13.24 -10.94
CA GLN A 74 11.36 -14.69 -10.73
C GLN A 74 11.72 -15.46 -12.00
N MET A 75 11.30 -14.98 -13.17
CA MET A 75 11.59 -15.60 -14.45
C MET A 75 13.05 -15.40 -14.89
N ASN A 76 13.67 -14.26 -14.57
CA ASN A 76 15.02 -13.92 -15.01
C ASN A 76 16.14 -14.44 -14.10
N GLY A 77 15.85 -15.10 -12.97
CA GLY A 77 16.77 -16.01 -12.28
C GLY A 77 18.23 -15.57 -12.06
N LYS A 78 18.57 -14.27 -11.92
CA LYS A 78 19.76 -13.67 -11.24
C LYS A 78 19.99 -12.20 -11.65
N GLY A 79 20.26 -11.34 -10.67
CA GLY A 79 20.83 -9.98 -10.81
C GLY A 79 19.74 -8.92 -11.05
N ASP A 80 19.52 -7.90 -10.22
CA ASP A 80 20.52 -7.08 -9.57
C ASP A 80 20.31 -6.86 -8.07
N ALA A 81 21.45 -6.58 -7.45
CA ALA A 81 21.68 -6.26 -6.06
C ALA A 81 20.92 -5.00 -5.60
N GLU A 82 20.66 -4.98 -4.29
CA GLU A 82 20.59 -3.81 -3.41
C GLU A 82 19.81 -2.58 -3.91
N ASP A 83 18.62 -2.38 -3.34
CA ASP A 83 18.00 -1.05 -3.28
C ASP A 83 18.86 -0.16 -2.36
N PRO A 84 19.55 0.88 -2.88
CA PRO A 84 20.41 1.74 -2.07
C PRO A 84 19.65 2.63 -1.07
N ALA A 85 18.30 2.59 -1.05
CA ALA A 85 17.51 3.41 -0.14
C ALA A 85 17.37 2.84 1.28
N ILE A 86 17.86 1.62 1.57
CA ILE A 86 17.74 1.01 2.92
C ILE A 86 19.04 1.12 3.75
N ASN A 87 20.18 1.53 3.18
CA ASN A 87 21.47 1.51 3.88
C ASN A 87 21.99 2.88 4.34
N GLN A 88 21.15 3.70 4.99
CA GLN A 88 21.57 4.96 5.64
C GLN A 88 21.54 4.93 7.19
N LEU A 89 21.55 3.74 7.81
CA LEU A 89 21.61 3.63 9.28
C LEU A 89 22.74 2.75 9.83
N ALA A 90 23.79 2.49 9.04
CA ALA A 90 24.94 1.72 9.50
C ALA A 90 26.28 2.29 9.00
N ILE A 91 26.47 3.62 9.07
CA ILE A 91 27.82 4.20 9.17
C ILE A 91 27.75 5.32 10.21
N GLY A 92 28.09 4.97 11.44
CA GLY A 92 28.28 5.88 12.57
C GLY A 92 29.37 5.30 13.44
N THR A 93 30.61 5.54 12.99
CA THR A 93 31.84 5.42 13.79
C THR A 93 31.78 6.34 15.00
#